data_AF-A0A978VQY6-F1
#
_entry.id   AF-A0A978VQY6-F1
#
_cell.length_a   1.000
_cell.length_b   1.000
_cell.length_c   1.000
_cell.angle_alpha   90.00
_cell.angle_beta   90.00
_cell.angle_gamma   90.00
#
_symmetry.space_group_name_H-M   'P 1'
#
loop_
_entity.id
_entity.type
_entity.pdbx_description
1 polymer ?
#
loop_
_entity_poly.entity_id
_entity_poly.type
_entity_poly.pdbx_seq_one_letter_code
_entity_poly.pdbx_strand_id
1 'polypeptide(L)'
;MVVFVFMKLARPTVRLFSTSTAIQESERVTKRSVSIDSIKKLHAHLIRNDLHKEPSSISEVVRSYALSPPYLDKARLVFYQIKRPTFLVWNHMIRGLSQSDQPSEAIRMYIRMYHQGLSGNNLTFIFVFKACGRVPDIVRGQMVHVHALKLGFQSYLFVSNALIHMYASCRDLDLAQKVFDRMEDRDIVSWNSLMCGFAQHSSFNDVLRVFEAMQSANVKADSVTMVKVILACTYLGEFGIADAVVKYIEEHHVGIDVYLGNTMIDMYGRRGLVNLARQVFDRMPERNIVSWNAMTDGLGSGFSFRRSCFSDEQQLEKALECCQLILKACISFRVCGQMANIVVKLTKDSCLVCPKKKQGGIGMEAESYNSVYYPPVKMDWPCF
;
A
#
# COMPACT_ATOMS: atom_id res chain seq x y z
N MET A 1 35.86 29.42 53.26
CA MET A 1 34.76 28.48 53.60
C MET A 1 34.07 28.12 52.29
N VAL A 2 34.38 26.99 51.61
CA VAL A 2 34.04 25.59 51.97
C VAL A 2 32.50 25.49 52.05
N VAL A 3 31.73 24.75 51.22
CA VAL A 3 32.03 23.56 50.41
C VAL A 3 30.92 23.30 49.37
N PHE A 4 31.33 22.68 48.25
CA PHE A 4 30.53 21.98 47.25
C PHE A 4 29.63 20.89 47.84
N VAL A 5 28.35 20.82 47.47
CA VAL A 5 27.61 19.54 47.49
C VAL A 5 26.78 19.38 46.22
N PHE A 6 27.32 18.54 45.32
CA PHE A 6 26.58 17.77 44.33
C PHE A 6 25.57 16.86 45.04
N MET A 7 24.28 16.99 44.73
CA MET A 7 23.32 15.89 44.95
C MET A 7 22.88 15.31 43.61
N LYS A 8 23.55 14.20 43.25
CA LYS A 8 23.00 13.13 42.41
C LYS A 8 21.77 12.57 43.12
N LEU A 9 20.60 12.58 42.46
CA LEU A 9 19.52 11.65 42.79
C LEU A 9 18.92 11.06 41.50
N ALA A 10 19.28 9.78 41.31
CA ALA A 10 18.55 8.69 40.68
C ALA A 10 17.86 8.88 39.31
N ARG A 11 18.52 8.38 38.27
CA ARG A 11 17.84 7.78 37.11
C ARG A 11 17.09 6.52 37.60
N PRO A 12 15.80 6.32 37.28
CA PRO A 12 15.20 5.01 37.44
C PRO A 12 15.71 4.12 36.30
N THR A 13 16.68 3.26 36.62
CA THR A 13 16.96 2.03 35.88
C THR A 13 15.75 1.12 35.99
N VAL A 14 14.85 1.17 35.02
CA VAL A 14 13.90 0.07 34.79
C VAL A 14 14.60 -0.92 33.87
N ARG A 15 14.94 -2.07 34.44
CA ARG A 15 15.48 -3.22 33.72
C ARG A 15 14.52 -3.63 32.61
N LEU A 16 15.11 -3.83 31.44
CA LEU A 16 14.74 -4.77 30.39
C LEU A 16 13.71 -5.83 30.84
N PHE A 17 12.48 -5.66 30.36
CA PHE A 17 11.69 -6.78 29.87
C PHE A 17 11.41 -6.52 28.39
N SER A 18 11.97 -7.38 27.56
CA SER A 18 11.63 -7.54 26.16
C SER A 18 10.13 -7.80 26.02
N THR A 19 9.34 -6.77 25.73
CA THR A 19 7.93 -6.89 25.32
C THR A 19 7.76 -6.77 23.80
N SER A 20 8.84 -6.99 23.04
CA SER A 20 8.83 -7.05 21.57
C SER A 20 8.04 -8.24 21.00
N THR A 21 7.59 -9.19 21.82
CA THR A 21 6.77 -10.33 21.41
C THR A 21 5.30 -10.24 21.84
N ALA A 22 4.94 -9.32 22.74
CA ALA A 22 3.55 -9.23 23.24
C ALA A 22 2.65 -8.26 22.45
N ILE A 23 3.23 -7.36 21.65
CA ILE A 23 2.46 -6.43 20.80
C ILE A 23 2.14 -7.05 19.42
N GLN A 24 2.90 -8.07 18.99
CA GLN A 24 2.61 -8.80 17.75
C GLN A 24 1.52 -9.89 17.90
N GLU A 25 1.21 -10.35 19.12
CA GLU A 25 0.09 -11.27 19.37
C GLU A 25 -1.23 -10.55 19.69
N SER A 26 -1.21 -9.29 20.15
CA SER A 26 -2.44 -8.55 20.47
C SER A 26 -3.19 -7.97 19.26
N GLU A 27 -2.60 -7.97 18.06
CA GLU A 27 -3.28 -7.55 16.81
C GLU A 27 -3.66 -8.73 15.89
N ARG A 28 -3.27 -9.97 16.23
CA ARG A 28 -3.68 -11.20 15.51
C ARG A 28 -4.80 -11.99 16.17
N VAL A 29 -5.35 -11.50 17.29
CA VAL A 29 -6.68 -11.93 17.75
C VAL A 29 -7.72 -11.10 17.02
N THR A 30 -8.08 -11.58 15.84
CA THR A 30 -9.37 -11.37 15.16
C THR A 30 -10.39 -10.61 16.02
N LYS A 31 -10.45 -9.28 15.87
CA LYS A 31 -11.69 -8.54 16.14
C LYS A 31 -12.72 -9.15 15.19
N ARG A 32 -13.49 -10.13 15.67
CA ARG A 32 -14.75 -10.54 15.06
C ARG A 32 -15.47 -9.26 14.68
N SER A 33 -15.52 -8.95 13.38
CA SER A 33 -16.26 -7.80 12.89
C SER A 33 -17.67 -7.96 13.40
N VAL A 34 -18.07 -7.13 14.36
CA VAL A 34 -19.43 -7.18 14.90
C VAL A 34 -20.35 -7.00 13.70
N SER A 35 -21.20 -8.00 13.44
CA SER A 35 -22.11 -7.95 12.30
C SER A 35 -22.89 -6.64 12.35
N ILE A 36 -23.02 -5.98 11.19
CA ILE A 36 -23.75 -4.73 11.08
C ILE A 36 -25.19 -4.87 11.58
N ASP A 37 -25.76 -6.07 11.52
CA ASP A 37 -27.10 -6.34 12.03
C ASP A 37 -27.15 -6.37 13.57
N SER A 38 -26.10 -6.84 14.22
CA SER A 38 -25.95 -6.73 15.68
C SER A 38 -25.83 -5.26 16.10
N ILE A 39 -25.12 -4.44 15.33
CA ILE A 39 -25.03 -2.99 15.58
C ILE A 39 -26.37 -2.29 15.36
N LYS A 40 -27.16 -2.67 14.35
CA LYS A 40 -28.53 -2.15 14.17
C LYS A 40 -29.42 -2.49 15.36
N LYS A 41 -29.34 -3.72 15.89
CA LYS A 41 -30.07 -4.14 17.10
C LYS A 41 -29.64 -3.34 18.32
N LEU A 42 -28.33 -3.15 18.52
CA LEU A 42 -27.79 -2.31 19.59
C LEU A 42 -28.29 -0.87 19.47
N HIS A 43 -28.21 -0.27 18.29
CA HIS A 43 -28.68 1.09 18.06
C HIS A 43 -30.17 1.26 18.36
N ALA A 44 -31.02 0.31 17.92
CA ALA A 44 -32.44 0.32 18.25
C ALA A 44 -32.70 0.18 19.76
N HIS A 45 -31.92 -0.66 20.45
CA HIS A 45 -32.00 -0.79 21.91
C HIS A 45 -31.60 0.51 22.63
N LEU A 46 -30.55 1.20 22.18
CA LEU A 46 -30.14 2.49 22.76
C LEU A 46 -31.20 3.59 22.54
N ILE A 47 -31.87 3.59 21.38
CA ILE A 47 -32.98 4.53 21.12
C ILE A 47 -34.15 4.27 22.07
N ARG A 48 -34.56 3.01 22.25
CA ARG A 48 -35.68 2.65 23.14
C ARG A 48 -35.47 3.04 24.60
N ASN A 49 -34.22 3.06 25.05
CA ASN A 49 -33.87 3.43 26.44
C ASN A 49 -33.42 4.90 26.57
N ASP A 50 -33.58 5.73 25.53
CA ASP A 50 -33.11 7.13 25.44
C ASP A 50 -31.60 7.33 25.70
N LEU A 51 -30.79 6.26 25.58
CA LEU A 51 -29.33 6.28 25.76
C LEU A 51 -28.57 6.66 24.48
N HIS A 52 -29.27 6.87 23.36
CA HIS A 52 -28.67 7.19 22.06
C HIS A 52 -27.99 8.57 22.00
N LYS A 53 -28.33 9.48 22.93
CA LYS A 53 -27.73 10.82 23.03
C LYS A 53 -26.46 10.85 23.87
N GLU A 54 -26.22 9.81 24.68
CA GLU A 54 -25.09 9.70 25.59
C GLU A 54 -23.83 9.23 24.85
N PRO A 55 -22.73 10.02 24.83
CA PRO A 55 -21.55 9.73 24.01
C PRO A 55 -20.94 8.35 24.26
N SER A 56 -20.87 7.90 25.52
CA SER A 56 -20.25 6.62 25.88
C SER A 56 -21.03 5.43 25.34
N SER A 57 -22.36 5.47 25.42
CA SER A 57 -23.25 4.40 24.99
C SER A 57 -23.30 4.26 23.47
N ILE A 58 -23.32 5.38 22.75
CA ILE A 58 -23.49 5.40 21.29
C ILE A 58 -22.17 5.29 20.52
N SER A 59 -21.02 5.45 21.18
CA SER A 59 -19.68 5.48 20.54
C SER A 59 -19.42 4.27 19.63
N GLU A 60 -19.80 3.07 20.08
CA GLU A 60 -19.59 1.83 19.33
C GLU A 60 -20.46 1.73 18.07
N VAL A 61 -21.68 2.27 18.12
CA VAL A 61 -22.58 2.37 16.98
C VAL A 61 -22.01 3.35 15.95
N VAL A 62 -21.57 4.53 16.39
CA VAL A 62 -20.94 5.53 15.52
C VAL A 62 -19.68 4.96 14.87
N ARG A 63 -18.81 4.30 15.64
CA ARG A 63 -17.60 3.65 15.13
C ARG A 63 -17.90 2.65 14.03
N SER A 64 -18.87 1.76 14.26
CA SER A 64 -19.18 0.67 13.34
C SER A 64 -19.87 1.18 12.07
N TYR A 65 -20.77 2.15 12.19
CA TYR A 65 -21.39 2.79 11.02
C TYR A 65 -20.40 3.63 10.23
N ALA A 66 -19.51 4.40 10.89
CA ALA A 66 -18.54 5.25 10.20
C ALA A 66 -17.48 4.45 9.43
N LEU A 67 -17.12 3.24 9.90
CA LEU A 67 -16.19 2.35 9.20
C LEU A 67 -16.86 1.48 8.12
N SER A 68 -18.18 1.56 7.98
CA SER A 68 -18.93 0.83 6.96
C SER A 68 -19.41 1.81 5.89
N PRO A 69 -18.80 1.85 4.67
CA PRO A 69 -19.14 2.81 3.62
C PRO A 69 -20.65 3.00 3.36
N PRO A 70 -21.49 1.95 3.25
CA PRO A 70 -22.92 2.13 3.01
C PRO A 70 -23.71 2.71 4.20
N TYR A 71 -23.10 2.83 5.38
CA TYR A 71 -23.74 3.36 6.60
C TYR A 71 -23.13 4.67 7.10
N LEU A 72 -22.19 5.27 6.36
CA LEU A 72 -21.50 6.49 6.77
C LEU A 72 -22.46 7.67 6.96
N ASP A 73 -23.44 7.84 6.07
CA ASP A 73 -24.47 8.87 6.21
C ASP A 73 -25.32 8.66 7.47
N LYS A 74 -25.63 7.40 7.78
CA LYS A 74 -26.33 7.04 9.03
C LYS A 74 -25.46 7.35 10.25
N ALA A 75 -24.16 7.09 10.20
CA ALA A 75 -23.23 7.46 11.26
C ALA A 75 -23.26 8.96 11.54
N ARG A 76 -23.29 9.78 10.49
CA ARG A 76 -23.37 11.23 10.58
C ARG A 76 -24.69 11.72 11.20
N LEU A 77 -25.82 11.11 10.83
CA LEU A 77 -27.11 11.42 11.44
C LEU A 77 -27.12 11.11 12.94
N VAL A 78 -26.63 9.93 13.33
CA VAL A 78 -26.52 9.54 14.74
C VAL A 78 -25.58 10.49 15.49
N PHE A 79 -24.44 10.84 14.89
CA PHE A 79 -23.48 11.76 15.49
C PHE A 79 -24.11 13.11 15.89
N TYR A 80 -24.97 13.68 15.02
CA TYR A 80 -25.61 14.96 15.30
C TYR A 80 -26.67 14.93 16.39
N GLN A 81 -27.11 13.75 16.82
CA GLN A 81 -28.05 13.59 17.94
C GLN A 81 -27.33 13.58 19.31
N ILE A 82 -25.99 13.45 19.32
CA ILE A 82 -25.21 13.29 20.54
C ILE A 82 -25.04 14.63 21.26
N LYS A 83 -25.35 14.65 22.56
CA LYS A 83 -25.12 15.83 23.41
C LYS A 83 -23.65 15.86 23.82
N ARG A 84 -22.91 16.89 23.39
CA ARG A 84 -21.48 17.11 23.69
C ARG A 84 -20.61 15.87 23.36
N PRO A 85 -20.37 15.58 22.07
CA PRO A 85 -19.57 14.41 21.67
C PRO A 85 -18.15 14.46 22.25
N THR A 86 -17.65 13.30 22.71
CA THR A 86 -16.28 13.17 23.22
C THR A 86 -15.26 13.11 22.07
N PHE A 87 -13.97 13.29 22.39
CA PHE A 87 -12.87 13.12 21.44
C PHE A 87 -12.93 11.78 20.69
N LEU A 88 -13.32 10.70 21.37
CA LEU A 88 -13.43 9.36 20.79
C LEU A 88 -14.47 9.32 19.66
N VAL A 89 -15.66 9.87 19.90
CA VAL A 89 -16.76 9.88 18.95
C VAL A 89 -16.43 10.78 17.75
N TRP A 90 -15.80 11.93 17.99
CA TRP A 90 -15.25 12.77 16.91
C TRP A 90 -14.25 12.01 16.04
N ASN A 91 -13.28 11.34 16.66
CA ASN A 91 -12.27 10.57 15.95
C ASN A 91 -12.85 9.39 15.16
N HIS A 92 -13.93 8.76 15.64
CA HIS A 92 -14.65 7.74 14.87
C HIS A 92 -15.23 8.30 13.57
N MET A 93 -15.88 9.46 13.63
CA MET A 93 -16.41 10.11 12.43
C MET A 93 -15.31 10.59 11.49
N ILE A 94 -14.30 11.28 12.01
CA ILE A 94 -13.17 11.79 11.20
C ILE A 94 -12.43 10.62 10.54
N ARG A 95 -12.21 9.51 11.25
CA ARG A 95 -11.61 8.30 10.68
C ARG A 95 -12.45 7.75 9.53
N GLY A 96 -13.75 7.54 9.73
CA GLY A 96 -14.65 7.01 8.70
C GLY A 96 -14.64 7.87 7.44
N LEU A 97 -14.79 9.19 7.60
CA LEU A 97 -14.77 10.15 6.49
C LEU A 97 -13.39 10.23 5.80
N SER A 98 -12.29 10.13 6.55
CA SER A 98 -10.94 10.14 5.98
C SER A 98 -10.66 8.92 5.08
N GLN A 99 -11.42 7.85 5.25
CA GLN A 99 -11.32 6.59 4.49
C GLN A 99 -12.42 6.46 3.42
N SER A 100 -13.43 7.32 3.42
CA SER A 100 -14.52 7.31 2.45
C SER A 100 -14.18 8.14 1.21
N ASP A 101 -15.13 8.27 0.29
CA ASP A 101 -15.09 9.18 -0.84
C ASP A 101 -15.23 10.68 -0.46
N GLN A 102 -15.38 11.01 0.82
CA GLN A 102 -15.63 12.37 1.33
C GLN A 102 -14.51 12.87 2.28
N PRO A 103 -13.23 12.90 1.88
CA PRO A 103 -12.13 13.36 2.75
C PRO A 103 -12.27 14.83 3.16
N SER A 104 -12.85 15.68 2.31
CA SER A 104 -13.14 17.08 2.64
C SER A 104 -14.08 17.24 3.85
N GLU A 105 -15.03 16.31 4.03
CA GLU A 105 -15.92 16.31 5.20
C GLU A 105 -15.17 15.93 6.47
N ALA A 106 -14.14 15.07 6.41
CA ALA A 106 -13.31 14.76 7.57
C ALA A 106 -12.60 16.02 8.09
N ILE A 107 -12.07 16.85 7.18
CA ILE A 107 -11.43 18.13 7.52
C ILE A 107 -12.47 19.09 8.11
N ARG A 108 -13.68 19.15 7.54
CA ARG A 108 -14.77 19.99 8.08
C ARG A 108 -15.20 19.55 9.47
N MET A 109 -15.28 18.24 9.73
CA MET A 109 -15.56 17.70 11.06
C MET A 109 -14.49 18.08 12.06
N TYR A 110 -13.22 18.05 11.68
CA TYR A 110 -12.13 18.54 12.53
C TYR A 110 -12.24 20.04 12.84
N ILE A 111 -12.52 20.88 11.83
CA ILE A 111 -12.73 22.32 12.05
C ILE A 111 -13.91 22.56 13.01
N ARG A 112 -15.00 21.81 12.85
CA ARG A 112 -16.16 21.88 13.76
C ARG A 112 -15.80 21.45 15.18
N MET A 113 -15.04 20.38 15.33
CA MET A 113 -14.53 19.92 16.62
C MET A 113 -13.71 21.02 17.30
N TYR A 114 -12.83 21.70 16.55
CA TYR A 114 -12.05 22.83 17.04
C TYR A 114 -12.91 24.01 17.50
N HIS A 115 -13.92 24.41 16.71
CA HIS A 115 -14.86 25.47 17.10
C HIS A 115 -15.71 25.14 18.33
N GLN A 116 -15.83 23.86 18.70
CA GLN A 116 -16.46 23.43 19.96
C GLN A 116 -15.49 23.42 21.15
N GLY A 117 -14.28 23.95 20.99
CA GLY A 117 -13.27 24.04 22.03
C GLY A 117 -12.41 22.78 22.19
N LEU A 118 -12.47 21.84 21.24
CA LEU A 118 -11.70 20.60 21.29
C LEU A 118 -10.54 20.65 20.28
N SER A 119 -9.30 20.73 20.77
CA SER A 119 -8.10 20.97 19.96
C SER A 119 -7.64 19.81 19.06
N GLY A 120 -8.10 18.59 19.32
CA GLY A 120 -7.55 17.37 18.70
C GLY A 120 -6.61 16.63 19.62
N ASN A 121 -6.44 15.33 19.36
CA ASN A 121 -5.36 14.53 19.91
C ASN A 121 -4.52 13.91 18.78
N ASN A 122 -3.47 13.17 19.15
CA ASN A 122 -2.59 12.47 18.20
C ASN A 122 -3.37 11.64 17.15
N LEU A 123 -4.42 10.91 17.55
CA LEU A 123 -5.27 10.15 16.62
C LEU A 123 -6.06 11.06 15.67
N THR A 124 -6.56 12.20 16.15
CA THR A 124 -7.25 13.18 15.32
C THR A 124 -6.35 13.62 14.16
N PHE A 125 -5.11 14.02 14.45
CA PHE A 125 -4.19 14.51 13.43
C PHE A 125 -3.80 13.45 12.41
N ILE A 126 -3.65 12.18 12.80
CA ILE A 126 -3.42 11.08 11.87
C ILE A 126 -4.55 11.00 10.82
N PHE A 127 -5.81 11.03 11.27
CA PHE A 127 -6.95 10.93 10.35
C PHE A 127 -7.15 12.19 9.52
N VAL A 128 -6.91 13.37 10.09
CA VAL A 128 -7.02 14.64 9.36
C VAL A 128 -5.91 14.76 8.31
N PHE A 129 -4.66 14.42 8.62
CA PHE A 129 -3.58 14.40 7.61
C PHE A 129 -3.85 13.40 6.49
N LYS A 130 -4.39 12.22 6.81
CA LYS A 130 -4.85 11.27 5.80
C LYS A 130 -5.91 11.87 4.88
N ALA A 131 -6.87 12.63 5.44
CA ALA A 131 -7.87 13.33 4.64
C ALA A 131 -7.25 14.45 3.80
N CYS A 132 -6.35 15.27 4.37
CA CYS A 132 -5.65 16.33 3.65
C CYS A 132 -4.84 15.78 2.47
N GLY A 133 -4.16 14.64 2.61
CA GLY A 133 -3.41 14.03 1.51
C GLY A 133 -4.29 13.56 0.34
N ARG A 134 -5.59 13.37 0.57
CA ARG A 134 -6.57 12.97 -0.45
C ARG A 134 -7.34 14.14 -1.06
N VAL A 135 -7.13 15.35 -0.55
CA VAL A 135 -7.72 16.58 -1.09
C VAL A 135 -6.62 17.36 -1.79
N PRO A 136 -6.83 17.85 -3.02
CA PRO A 136 -5.84 18.67 -3.73
C PRO A 136 -5.79 20.10 -3.17
N ASP A 137 -5.55 20.23 -1.86
CA ASP A 137 -5.50 21.49 -1.11
C ASP A 137 -4.40 21.42 -0.05
N ILE A 138 -3.18 21.69 -0.50
CA ILE A 138 -2.00 21.70 0.37
C ILE A 138 -2.06 22.81 1.43
N VAL A 139 -2.74 23.92 1.15
CA VAL A 139 -2.84 25.05 2.08
C VAL A 139 -3.60 24.64 3.33
N ARG A 140 -4.72 23.92 3.18
CA ARG A 140 -5.43 23.34 4.33
C ARG A 140 -4.56 22.34 5.10
N GLY A 141 -3.81 21.48 4.40
CA GLY A 141 -2.85 20.56 5.03
C GLY A 141 -1.80 21.28 5.87
N GLN A 142 -1.23 22.36 5.35
CA GLN A 142 -0.26 23.22 6.05
C GLN A 142 -0.87 23.91 7.27
N MET A 143 -2.11 24.40 7.19
CA MET A 143 -2.81 24.98 8.34
C MET A 143 -2.99 23.95 9.47
N VAL A 144 -3.41 22.73 9.13
CA VAL A 144 -3.55 21.64 10.11
C VAL A 144 -2.18 21.27 10.69
N HIS A 145 -1.12 21.23 9.87
CA HIS A 145 0.24 20.97 10.33
C HIS A 145 0.71 22.03 11.33
N VAL A 146 0.55 23.32 11.03
CA VAL A 146 0.90 24.41 11.96
C VAL A 146 0.12 24.27 13.27
N HIS A 147 -1.14 23.86 13.22
CA HIS A 147 -1.92 23.63 14.43
C HIS A 147 -1.40 22.43 15.25
N ALA A 148 -1.11 21.30 14.59
CA ALA A 148 -0.50 20.13 15.23
C ALA A 148 0.85 20.48 15.89
N LEU A 149 1.66 21.30 15.20
CA LEU A 149 2.94 21.80 15.67
C LEU A 149 2.80 22.65 16.94
N LYS A 150 1.84 23.59 16.96
CA LYS A 150 1.56 24.44 18.14
C LYS A 150 1.10 23.65 19.35
N LEU A 151 0.46 22.49 19.14
CA LEU A 151 0.02 21.60 20.21
C LEU A 151 1.09 20.57 20.62
N GLY A 152 2.26 20.57 19.96
CA GLY A 152 3.36 19.66 20.27
C GLY A 152 3.18 18.23 19.77
N PHE A 153 2.32 18.00 18.77
CA PHE A 153 2.07 16.65 18.27
C PHE A 153 3.15 16.13 17.29
N GLN A 154 4.13 16.94 16.88
CA GLN A 154 5.20 16.49 15.97
C GLN A 154 6.19 15.50 16.58
N SER A 155 6.25 15.38 17.92
CA SER A 155 7.10 14.39 18.60
C SER A 155 6.54 12.97 18.51
N TYR A 156 5.25 12.80 18.16
CA TYR A 156 4.64 11.49 18.03
C TYR A 156 4.94 10.90 16.63
N LEU A 157 5.71 9.81 16.59
CA LEU A 157 6.10 9.09 15.37
C LEU A 157 4.94 8.89 14.37
N PHE A 158 3.80 8.39 14.84
CA PHE A 158 2.64 8.12 13.98
C PHE A 158 2.06 9.40 13.34
N VAL A 159 2.13 10.54 14.03
CA VAL A 159 1.66 11.83 13.51
C VAL A 159 2.64 12.33 12.44
N SER A 160 3.94 12.22 12.69
CA SER A 160 4.98 12.62 11.73
C SER A 160 4.97 11.74 10.47
N ASN A 161 4.75 10.43 10.60
CA ASN A 161 4.58 9.52 9.46
C ASN A 161 3.34 9.89 8.62
N ALA A 162 2.21 10.19 9.27
CA ALA A 162 1.01 10.66 8.57
C ALA A 162 1.23 12.01 7.86
N LEU A 163 2.06 12.88 8.45
CA LEU A 163 2.42 14.17 7.88
C LEU A 163 3.35 14.04 6.66
N ILE A 164 4.35 13.16 6.69
CA ILE A 164 5.19 12.82 5.54
C ILE A 164 4.31 12.33 4.38
N HIS A 165 3.41 11.38 4.66
CA HIS A 165 2.48 10.86 3.65
C HIS A 165 1.57 11.97 3.09
N MET A 166 1.07 12.88 3.92
CA MET A 166 0.23 14.00 3.48
C MET A 166 0.98 14.91 2.50
N TYR A 167 2.19 15.35 2.85
CA TYR A 167 3.00 16.20 1.98
C TYR A 167 3.37 15.52 0.67
N ALA A 168 3.78 14.25 0.75
CA ALA A 168 4.04 13.43 -0.42
C ALA A 168 2.80 13.31 -1.33
N SER A 169 1.62 13.04 -0.77
CA SER A 169 0.38 12.95 -1.56
C SER A 169 0.02 14.28 -2.23
N CYS A 170 0.35 15.41 -1.57
CA CYS A 170 0.19 16.75 -2.10
C CYS A 170 1.33 17.21 -3.04
N ARG A 171 2.24 16.30 -3.45
CA ARG A 171 3.39 16.57 -4.35
C ARG A 171 4.45 17.53 -3.79
N ASP A 172 4.44 17.81 -2.49
CA ASP A 172 5.47 18.64 -1.84
C ASP A 172 6.50 17.74 -1.15
N LEU A 173 7.37 17.14 -1.96
CA LEU A 173 8.40 16.21 -1.50
C LEU A 173 9.46 16.89 -0.63
N ASP A 174 9.72 18.18 -0.85
CA ASP A 174 10.66 18.96 -0.06
C ASP A 174 10.18 19.13 1.39
N LEU A 175 8.89 19.42 1.59
CA LEU A 175 8.32 19.45 2.93
C LEU A 175 8.22 18.05 3.55
N ALA A 176 7.94 17.01 2.76
CA ALA A 176 7.97 15.63 3.26
C ALA A 176 9.36 15.26 3.79
N GLN A 177 10.42 15.57 3.04
CA GLN A 177 11.82 15.36 3.46
C GLN A 177 12.16 16.19 4.70
N LYS A 178 11.79 17.48 4.73
CA LYS A 178 12.03 18.34 5.91
C LYS A 178 11.34 17.84 7.18
N VAL A 179 10.16 17.26 7.08
CA VAL A 179 9.48 16.63 8.21
C VAL A 179 10.31 15.43 8.67
N PHE A 180 10.69 14.55 7.74
CA PHE A 180 11.53 13.39 8.04
C PHE A 180 12.87 13.76 8.68
N ASP A 181 13.56 14.79 8.18
CA ASP A 181 14.85 15.25 8.70
C ASP A 181 14.76 15.83 10.11
N ARG A 182 13.60 16.38 10.48
CA ARG A 182 13.34 16.95 11.81
C ARG A 182 12.86 15.93 12.86
N MET A 183 12.60 14.68 12.46
CA MET A 183 12.22 13.63 13.41
C MET A 183 13.43 13.22 14.26
N GLU A 184 13.24 13.18 15.58
CA GLU A 184 14.26 12.71 16.53
C GLU A 184 14.46 11.20 16.40
N ASP A 185 13.35 10.45 16.45
CA ASP A 185 13.30 9.01 16.22
C ASP A 185 12.70 8.70 14.85
N ARG A 186 13.18 7.64 14.19
CA ARG A 186 12.66 7.15 12.91
C ARG A 186 12.51 5.64 12.95
N ASP A 187 11.33 5.16 12.60
CA ASP A 187 11.05 3.73 12.45
C ASP A 187 10.99 3.32 10.97
N ILE A 188 10.86 2.02 10.73
CA ILE A 188 10.70 1.46 9.38
C ILE A 188 9.55 2.12 8.60
N VAL A 189 8.47 2.51 9.29
CA VAL A 189 7.33 3.20 8.69
C VAL A 189 7.69 4.61 8.24
N SER A 190 8.55 5.32 8.97
CA SER A 190 9.07 6.64 8.61
C SER A 190 9.83 6.60 7.28
N TRP A 191 10.76 5.65 7.16
CA TRP A 191 11.56 5.42 5.94
C TRP A 191 10.66 5.02 4.77
N ASN A 192 9.78 4.04 4.98
CA ASN A 192 8.84 3.58 3.95
C ASN A 192 7.88 4.68 3.49
N SER A 193 7.42 5.55 4.39
CA SER A 193 6.52 6.67 4.03
C SER A 193 7.21 7.65 3.09
N LEU A 194 8.46 8.00 3.37
CA LEU A 194 9.25 8.90 2.54
C LEU A 194 9.57 8.27 1.17
N MET A 195 10.05 7.01 1.16
CA MET A 195 10.33 6.28 -0.08
C MET A 195 9.07 6.09 -0.94
N CYS A 196 7.92 5.83 -0.32
CA CYS A 196 6.66 5.73 -1.04
C CYS A 196 6.31 7.05 -1.74
N GLY A 197 6.49 8.17 -1.05
CA GLY A 197 6.29 9.50 -1.63
C GLY A 197 7.16 9.76 -2.85
N PHE A 198 8.46 9.49 -2.75
CA PHE A 198 9.37 9.63 -3.90
C PHE A 198 9.01 8.69 -5.06
N ALA A 199 8.70 7.42 -4.77
CA ALA A 199 8.31 6.45 -5.79
C ALA A 199 7.01 6.83 -6.52
N GLN A 200 6.01 7.34 -5.80
CA GLN A 200 4.73 7.78 -6.38
C GLN A 200 4.88 8.93 -7.39
N HIS A 201 5.88 9.79 -7.19
CA HIS A 201 6.18 10.92 -8.08
C HIS A 201 7.42 10.66 -8.95
N SER A 202 7.73 9.39 -9.21
CA SER A 202 8.78 8.95 -10.14
C SER A 202 10.19 9.49 -9.82
N SER A 203 10.43 9.89 -8.58
CA SER A 203 11.73 10.36 -8.09
C SER A 203 12.57 9.16 -7.64
N PHE A 204 12.84 8.23 -8.57
CA PHE A 204 13.44 6.93 -8.25
C PHE A 204 14.87 7.02 -7.73
N ASN A 205 15.65 8.02 -8.16
CA ASN A 205 16.99 8.26 -7.60
C ASN A 205 16.91 8.59 -6.10
N ASP A 206 15.91 9.37 -5.68
CA ASP A 206 15.69 9.67 -4.27
C ASP A 206 15.32 8.42 -3.46
N VAL A 207 14.55 7.50 -4.04
CA VAL A 207 14.25 6.21 -3.38
C VAL A 207 15.53 5.45 -3.07
N LEU A 208 16.48 5.39 -4.01
CA LEU A 208 17.77 4.72 -3.80
C LEU A 208 18.64 5.45 -2.76
N ARG A 209 18.69 6.79 -2.81
CA ARG A 209 19.41 7.60 -1.80
C ARG A 209 18.86 7.39 -0.39
N VAL A 210 17.54 7.35 -0.25
CA VAL A 210 16.88 7.12 1.04
C VAL A 210 17.16 5.69 1.53
N PHE A 211 17.20 4.71 0.63
CA PHE A 211 17.57 3.33 0.97
C PHE A 211 19.02 3.21 1.46
N GLU A 212 19.98 3.88 0.82
CA GLU A 212 21.38 3.93 1.28
C GLU A 212 21.50 4.59 2.65
N ALA A 213 20.78 5.70 2.87
CA ALA A 213 20.72 6.37 4.17
C ALA A 213 20.10 5.47 5.26
N MET A 214 19.08 4.69 4.91
CA MET A 214 18.44 3.72 5.79
C MET A 214 19.40 2.60 6.22
N GLN A 215 20.18 2.07 5.26
CA GLN A 215 21.22 1.08 5.55
C GLN A 215 22.32 1.66 6.45
N SER A 216 22.75 2.90 6.17
CA SER A 216 23.76 3.60 6.97
C SER A 216 23.29 3.85 8.41
N ALA A 217 21.97 4.00 8.61
CA ALA A 217 21.33 4.09 9.92
C ALA A 217 21.10 2.72 10.60
N ASN A 218 21.59 1.61 10.02
CA ASN A 218 21.40 0.24 10.49
C ASN A 218 19.93 -0.17 10.66
N VAL A 219 19.03 0.38 9.84
CA VAL A 219 17.61 0.00 9.85
C VAL A 219 17.39 -1.13 8.86
N LYS A 220 16.92 -2.29 9.36
CA LYS A 220 16.65 -3.46 8.52
C LYS A 220 15.44 -3.19 7.62
N ALA A 221 15.65 -3.27 6.31
CA ALA A 221 14.60 -3.13 5.31
C ALA A 221 13.65 -4.34 5.27
N ASP A 222 12.37 -4.05 5.04
CA ASP A 222 11.26 -5.01 4.97
C ASP A 222 10.76 -5.23 3.54
N SER A 223 9.71 -6.06 3.36
CA SER A 223 9.18 -6.36 2.02
C SER A 223 8.68 -5.11 1.30
N VAL A 224 8.08 -4.16 2.04
CA VAL A 224 7.60 -2.88 1.51
C VAL A 224 8.77 -2.03 1.01
N THR A 225 9.86 -1.95 1.77
CA THR A 225 11.09 -1.27 1.35
C THR A 225 11.60 -1.85 0.04
N MET A 226 11.73 -3.18 -0.02
CA MET A 226 12.28 -3.90 -1.18
C MET A 226 11.44 -3.70 -2.44
N VAL A 227 10.11 -3.68 -2.33
CA VAL A 227 9.22 -3.33 -3.45
C VAL A 227 9.59 -1.97 -4.05
N LYS A 228 9.77 -0.94 -3.22
CA LYS A 228 10.08 0.41 -3.71
C LYS A 228 11.47 0.49 -4.34
N VAL A 229 12.47 -0.17 -3.75
CA VAL A 229 13.84 -0.18 -4.28
C VAL A 229 13.92 -0.93 -5.61
N ILE A 230 13.34 -2.13 -5.71
CA ILE A 230 13.32 -2.90 -6.96
C ILE A 230 12.57 -2.14 -8.05
N LEU A 231 11.45 -1.49 -7.70
CA LEU A 231 10.71 -0.63 -8.62
C LEU A 231 11.61 0.51 -9.13
N ALA A 232 12.33 1.20 -8.25
CA ALA A 232 13.26 2.27 -8.61
C ALA A 232 14.37 1.76 -9.55
N CYS A 233 15.02 0.62 -9.22
CA CYS A 233 16.02 0.01 -10.10
C CYS A 233 15.46 -0.34 -11.47
N THR A 234 14.23 -0.86 -11.52
CA THR A 234 13.57 -1.27 -12.76
C THR A 234 13.27 -0.09 -13.68
N TYR A 235 12.90 1.07 -13.12
CA TYR A 235 12.66 2.28 -13.90
C TYR A 235 13.94 3.02 -14.30
N LEU A 236 14.98 2.96 -13.47
CA LEU A 236 16.29 3.57 -13.76
C LEU A 236 17.16 2.71 -14.68
N GLY A 237 16.87 1.40 -14.79
CA GLY A 237 17.72 0.44 -15.52
C GLY A 237 18.97 0.00 -14.74
N GLU A 238 19.04 0.32 -13.45
CA GLU A 238 20.17 0.02 -12.56
C GLU A 238 20.12 -1.42 -12.06
N PHE A 239 20.25 -2.38 -12.97
CA PHE A 239 20.10 -3.80 -12.65
C PHE A 239 21.20 -4.36 -11.75
N GLY A 240 22.38 -3.72 -11.69
CA GLY A 240 23.42 -4.08 -10.74
C GLY A 240 22.97 -3.87 -9.28
N ILE A 241 22.25 -2.78 -9.02
CA ILE A 241 21.65 -2.51 -7.71
C ILE A 241 20.49 -3.48 -7.46
N ALA A 242 19.67 -3.78 -8.49
CA ALA A 242 18.59 -4.77 -8.36
C ALA A 242 19.11 -6.15 -7.93
N ASP A 243 20.22 -6.62 -8.51
CA ASP A 243 20.84 -7.90 -8.15
C ASP A 243 21.38 -7.90 -6.72
N ALA A 244 22.01 -6.80 -6.28
CA ALA A 244 22.44 -6.63 -4.89
C ALA A 244 21.25 -6.65 -3.91
N VAL A 245 20.12 -6.05 -4.30
CA VAL A 245 18.88 -6.03 -3.51
C VAL A 245 18.25 -7.41 -3.42
N VAL A 246 18.24 -8.19 -4.50
CA VAL A 246 17.79 -9.60 -4.46
C VAL A 246 18.65 -10.42 -3.52
N LYS A 247 19.98 -10.25 -3.56
CA LYS A 247 20.90 -10.90 -2.62
C LYS A 247 20.60 -10.50 -1.17
N TYR A 248 20.33 -9.22 -0.92
CA TYR A 248 19.93 -8.73 0.39
C TYR A 248 18.64 -9.42 0.89
N ILE A 249 17.63 -9.59 0.04
CA ILE A 249 16.36 -10.28 0.37
C ILE A 249 16.63 -11.71 0.86
N GLU A 250 17.52 -12.43 0.16
CA GLU A 250 17.89 -13.80 0.50
C GLU A 250 18.69 -13.87 1.81
N GLU A 251 19.75 -13.07 1.94
CA GLU A 251 20.62 -13.04 3.14
C GLU A 251 19.84 -12.67 4.40
N HIS A 252 18.94 -11.69 4.30
CA HIS A 252 18.18 -11.16 5.43
C HIS A 252 16.85 -11.87 5.67
N HIS A 253 16.55 -12.89 4.85
CA HIS A 253 15.32 -13.69 4.90
C HIS A 253 14.07 -12.81 4.89
N VAL A 254 14.04 -11.81 4.00
CA VAL A 254 12.87 -10.94 3.83
C VAL A 254 11.75 -11.76 3.19
N GLY A 255 10.60 -11.83 3.87
CA GLY A 255 9.45 -12.60 3.38
C GLY A 255 8.97 -12.08 2.02
N ILE A 256 8.90 -12.97 1.03
CA ILE A 256 8.35 -12.66 -0.29
C ILE A 256 6.83 -12.79 -0.22
N ASP A 257 6.16 -11.67 0.06
CA ASP A 257 4.71 -11.56 -0.05
C ASP A 257 4.26 -11.40 -1.51
N VAL A 258 2.94 -11.35 -1.73
CA VAL A 258 2.38 -11.23 -3.09
C VAL A 258 2.87 -9.99 -3.82
N TYR A 259 3.16 -8.89 -3.11
CA TYR A 259 3.54 -7.62 -3.69
C TYR A 259 5.02 -7.60 -4.08
N LEU A 260 5.90 -8.07 -3.18
CA LEU A 260 7.32 -8.23 -3.47
C LEU A 260 7.53 -9.24 -4.60
N GLY A 261 6.85 -10.39 -4.55
CA GLY A 261 6.92 -11.41 -5.59
C GLY A 261 6.52 -10.87 -6.97
N ASN A 262 5.40 -10.14 -7.07
CA ASN A 262 4.97 -9.51 -8.32
C ASN A 262 5.98 -8.48 -8.84
N THR A 263 6.59 -7.70 -7.95
CA THR A 263 7.59 -6.68 -8.31
C THR A 263 8.87 -7.33 -8.84
N MET A 264 9.32 -8.43 -8.23
CA MET A 264 10.46 -9.20 -8.70
C MET A 264 10.19 -9.88 -10.04
N ILE A 265 8.97 -10.39 -10.26
CA ILE A 265 8.56 -10.97 -11.55
C ILE A 265 8.61 -9.91 -12.66
N ASP A 266 8.06 -8.71 -12.42
CA ASP A 266 8.12 -7.60 -13.40
C ASP A 266 9.58 -7.23 -13.70
N MET A 267 10.42 -7.06 -12.66
CA MET A 267 11.84 -6.73 -12.83
C MET A 267 12.57 -7.76 -13.69
N TYR A 268 12.41 -9.06 -13.40
CA TYR A 268 13.02 -10.12 -14.20
C TYR A 268 12.42 -10.21 -15.60
N GLY A 269 11.11 -9.98 -15.74
CA GLY A 269 10.40 -9.96 -17.01
C GLY A 269 10.93 -8.88 -17.96
N ARG A 270 11.16 -7.66 -17.45
CA ARG A 270 11.75 -6.55 -18.24
C ARG A 270 13.19 -6.81 -18.65
N ARG A 271 13.93 -7.62 -17.89
CA ARG A 271 15.28 -8.08 -18.25
C ARG A 271 15.27 -9.28 -19.21
N GLY A 272 14.11 -9.83 -19.56
CA GLY A 272 13.98 -11.06 -20.34
C GLY A 272 14.44 -12.32 -19.60
N LEU A 273 14.63 -12.25 -18.27
CA LEU A 273 15.07 -13.35 -17.41
C LEU A 273 13.86 -14.19 -16.94
N VAL A 274 13.10 -14.70 -17.90
CA VAL A 274 11.83 -15.42 -17.68
C VAL A 274 11.98 -16.60 -16.72
N ASN A 275 13.10 -17.32 -16.77
CA ASN A 275 13.35 -18.45 -15.87
C ASN A 275 13.40 -18.02 -14.40
N LEU A 276 14.01 -16.87 -14.09
CA LEU A 276 14.07 -16.34 -12.72
C LEU A 276 12.72 -15.79 -12.29
N ALA A 277 12.00 -15.10 -13.18
CA ALA A 277 10.62 -14.69 -12.94
C ALA A 277 9.72 -15.90 -12.57
N ARG A 278 9.87 -17.00 -13.32
CA ARG A 278 9.14 -18.25 -13.07
C ARG A 278 9.50 -18.88 -11.72
N GLN A 279 10.78 -18.91 -11.35
CA GLN A 279 11.20 -19.41 -10.05
C GLN A 279 10.59 -18.61 -8.89
N VAL A 280 10.54 -17.28 -9.00
CA VAL A 280 9.87 -16.45 -7.99
C VAL A 280 8.38 -16.80 -7.93
N PHE A 281 7.71 -16.83 -9.07
CA PHE A 281 6.28 -17.15 -9.15
C PHE A 281 5.94 -18.51 -8.53
N ASP A 282 6.74 -19.55 -8.81
CA ASP A 282 6.54 -20.89 -8.28
C ASP A 282 6.73 -20.95 -6.75
N ARG A 283 7.61 -20.13 -6.19
CA ARG A 283 7.85 -20.04 -4.73
C ARG A 283 6.79 -19.23 -3.97
N MET A 284 5.95 -18.45 -4.65
CA MET A 284 4.91 -17.66 -3.99
C MET A 284 3.77 -18.55 -3.46
N PRO A 285 3.46 -18.49 -2.14
CA PRO A 285 2.40 -19.31 -1.54
C PRO A 285 0.99 -18.84 -1.94
N GLU A 286 0.82 -17.53 -2.07
CA GLU A 286 -0.40 -16.89 -2.56
C GLU A 286 -0.11 -16.22 -3.90
N ARG A 287 -1.07 -16.25 -4.83
CA ARG A 287 -0.96 -15.64 -6.16
C ARG A 287 -2.30 -15.00 -6.50
N ASN A 288 -2.25 -13.79 -7.02
CA ASN A 288 -3.44 -13.07 -7.44
C ASN A 288 -3.41 -12.79 -8.95
N ILE A 289 -4.44 -12.12 -9.46
CA ILE A 289 -4.56 -11.77 -10.87
C ILE A 289 -3.33 -10.96 -11.34
N VAL A 290 -2.77 -10.10 -10.48
CA VAL A 290 -1.56 -9.31 -10.79
C VAL A 290 -0.34 -10.22 -10.97
N SER A 291 -0.18 -11.28 -10.16
CA SER A 291 0.91 -12.26 -10.32
C SER A 291 0.87 -12.94 -11.68
N TRP A 292 -0.31 -13.35 -12.12
CA TRP A 292 -0.51 -13.99 -13.42
C TRP A 292 -0.26 -13.01 -14.58
N ASN A 293 -0.74 -11.76 -14.46
CA ASN A 293 -0.50 -10.71 -15.45
C ASN A 293 1.00 -10.37 -15.58
N ALA A 294 1.72 -10.25 -14.47
CA ALA A 294 3.15 -9.95 -14.48
C ALA A 294 3.94 -11.08 -15.18
N MET A 295 3.56 -12.34 -14.95
CA MET A 295 4.16 -13.47 -15.66
C MET A 295 3.86 -13.47 -17.17
N THR A 296 2.64 -13.12 -17.57
CA THR A 296 2.30 -13.01 -19.00
C THR A 296 3.07 -11.90 -19.69
N ASP A 297 3.19 -10.74 -19.04
CA ASP A 297 3.87 -9.58 -19.61
C ASP A 297 5.39 -9.82 -19.71
N GLY A 298 5.99 -10.48 -18.72
CA GLY A 298 7.39 -10.90 -18.77
C GLY A 298 7.68 -11.89 -19.90
N LEU A 299 6.76 -12.81 -20.20
CA LEU A 299 6.87 -13.72 -21.34
C LEU A 299 6.80 -12.95 -22.67
N GLY A 300 5.80 -12.08 -22.85
CA GLY A 300 5.64 -11.29 -24.07
C GLY A 300 6.81 -10.35 -24.36
N SER A 301 7.35 -9.71 -23.31
CA SER A 301 8.53 -8.82 -23.41
C SER A 301 9.79 -9.61 -23.77
N GLY A 302 9.98 -10.79 -23.16
CA GLY A 302 11.08 -11.71 -23.48
C GLY A 302 11.08 -12.19 -24.95
N PHE A 303 9.91 -12.42 -25.55
CA PHE A 303 9.80 -12.78 -26.97
C PHE A 303 10.13 -11.61 -27.91
N SER A 304 9.80 -10.37 -27.54
CA SER A 304 10.08 -9.19 -28.37
C SER A 304 11.58 -8.84 -28.43
N PHE A 305 12.32 -9.07 -27.35
CA PHE A 305 13.76 -8.77 -27.27
C PHE A 305 14.63 -9.88 -27.92
N ARG A 306 14.13 -11.12 -28.03
CA ARG A 306 14.89 -12.29 -28.51
C ARG A 306 14.68 -12.67 -29.99
N ARG A 307 14.25 -11.75 -30.86
CA ARG A 307 14.32 -11.99 -32.32
C ARG A 307 15.76 -12.11 -32.86
N SER A 308 16.80 -11.81 -32.08
CA SER A 308 18.19 -11.81 -32.52
C SER A 308 19.07 -12.98 -32.07
N CYS A 309 18.63 -13.85 -31.14
CA CYS A 309 19.44 -14.99 -30.69
C CYS A 309 18.54 -16.19 -30.34
N PHE A 310 18.49 -17.21 -31.21
CA PHE A 310 17.86 -18.49 -30.91
C PHE A 310 18.87 -19.63 -30.90
N SER A 311 18.85 -20.40 -29.82
CA SER A 311 19.21 -21.83 -29.80
C SER A 311 18.67 -22.59 -28.57
N ASP A 312 17.55 -22.18 -27.94
CA ASP A 312 16.98 -22.92 -26.79
C ASP A 312 15.49 -23.29 -26.98
N GLU A 313 15.24 -24.51 -27.46
CA GLU A 313 13.92 -25.15 -27.59
C GLU A 313 13.18 -25.27 -26.24
N GLN A 314 13.94 -25.39 -25.14
CA GLN A 314 13.42 -25.60 -23.80
C GLN A 314 12.68 -24.39 -23.20
N GLN A 315 12.90 -23.18 -23.73
CA GLN A 315 12.17 -21.98 -23.32
C GLN A 315 10.77 -21.89 -23.96
N LEU A 316 10.61 -22.41 -25.18
CA LEU A 316 9.34 -22.39 -25.91
C LEU A 316 8.33 -23.35 -25.26
N GLU A 317 8.79 -24.53 -24.83
CA GLU A 317 7.97 -25.55 -24.17
C GLU A 317 7.46 -25.06 -22.81
N LYS A 318 8.35 -24.45 -22.00
CA LYS A 318 7.97 -23.84 -20.71
C LYS A 318 7.06 -22.62 -20.87
N ALA A 319 7.22 -21.84 -21.93
CA ALA A 319 6.29 -20.76 -22.27
C ALA A 319 4.90 -21.31 -22.62
N LEU A 320 4.83 -22.44 -23.34
CA LEU A 320 3.58 -23.13 -23.65
C LEU A 320 2.88 -23.66 -22.38
N GLU A 321 3.63 -24.25 -21.46
CA GLU A 321 3.11 -24.70 -20.15
C GLU A 321 2.59 -23.53 -19.31
N CYS A 322 3.29 -22.39 -19.32
CA CYS A 322 2.81 -21.17 -18.67
C CYS A 322 1.48 -20.71 -19.30
N CYS A 323 1.40 -20.63 -20.63
CA CYS A 323 0.18 -20.26 -21.34
C CYS A 323 -0.99 -21.21 -21.01
N GLN A 324 -0.74 -22.52 -20.90
CA GLN A 324 -1.75 -23.50 -20.49
C GLN A 324 -2.21 -23.33 -19.03
N LEU A 325 -1.28 -23.02 -18.11
CA LEU A 325 -1.61 -22.71 -16.71
C LEU A 325 -2.40 -21.40 -16.59
N ILE A 326 -2.05 -20.39 -17.39
CA ILE A 326 -2.77 -19.11 -17.48
C ILE A 326 -4.17 -19.34 -18.02
N LEU A 327 -4.34 -20.11 -19.11
CA LEU A 327 -5.65 -20.51 -19.63
C LEU A 327 -6.51 -21.22 -18.55
N LYS A 328 -5.92 -22.13 -17.78
CA LYS A 328 -6.61 -22.78 -16.64
C LYS A 328 -7.00 -21.78 -15.54
N ALA A 329 -6.14 -20.82 -15.22
CA ALA A 329 -6.43 -19.76 -14.25
C ALA A 329 -7.54 -18.81 -14.77
N CYS A 330 -7.52 -18.41 -16.04
CA CYS A 330 -8.57 -17.60 -16.68
C CYS A 330 -9.95 -18.26 -16.57
N ILE A 331 -10.01 -19.57 -16.83
CA ILE A 331 -11.24 -20.37 -16.72
C ILE A 331 -11.74 -20.40 -15.26
N SER A 332 -10.83 -20.45 -14.29
CA SER A 332 -11.17 -20.47 -12.86
C SER A 332 -11.62 -19.10 -12.32
N PHE A 333 -11.07 -17.99 -12.83
CA PHE A 333 -11.35 -16.63 -12.34
C PHE A 333 -12.37 -15.80 -13.17
N ARG A 334 -12.91 -16.33 -14.28
CA ARG A 334 -13.87 -15.64 -15.18
C ARG A 334 -13.40 -14.26 -15.68
N VAL A 335 -12.09 -14.06 -15.89
CA VAL A 335 -11.53 -12.80 -16.39
C VAL A 335 -11.48 -12.84 -17.92
N CYS A 336 -12.47 -12.26 -18.60
CA CYS A 336 -12.70 -12.51 -20.04
C CYS A 336 -12.11 -11.46 -20.99
N GLY A 337 -11.80 -10.24 -20.54
CA GLY A 337 -11.54 -9.11 -21.47
C GLY A 337 -10.09 -8.89 -21.89
N GLN A 338 -9.18 -8.68 -20.92
CA GLN A 338 -7.80 -8.25 -21.21
C GLN A 338 -6.87 -9.42 -21.58
N MET A 339 -7.05 -10.59 -20.95
CA MET A 339 -6.19 -11.76 -21.18
C MET A 339 -6.43 -12.42 -22.55
N ALA A 340 -7.64 -12.34 -23.11
CA ALA A 340 -7.94 -12.90 -24.43
C ALA A 340 -7.08 -12.26 -25.54
N ASN A 341 -6.89 -10.95 -25.50
CA ASN A 341 -6.05 -10.23 -26.46
C ASN A 341 -4.55 -10.60 -26.35
N ILE A 342 -4.09 -10.92 -25.14
CA ILE A 342 -2.69 -11.32 -24.88
C ILE A 342 -2.45 -12.75 -25.32
N VAL A 343 -3.38 -13.68 -25.05
CA VAL A 343 -3.33 -15.05 -25.56
C VAL A 343 -3.33 -15.06 -27.09
N VAL A 344 -4.14 -14.21 -27.74
CA VAL A 344 -4.14 -14.04 -29.20
C VAL A 344 -2.82 -13.47 -29.73
N LYS A 345 -2.17 -12.56 -28.98
CA LYS A 345 -0.85 -12.02 -29.34
C LYS A 345 0.24 -13.08 -29.24
N LEU A 346 0.26 -13.84 -28.14
CA LEU A 346 1.21 -14.93 -27.90
C LEU A 346 1.03 -16.10 -28.89
N THR A 347 -0.21 -16.45 -29.27
CA THR A 347 -0.47 -17.47 -30.30
C THR A 347 -0.09 -17.00 -31.70
N LYS A 348 -0.34 -15.73 -32.06
CA LYS A 348 0.14 -15.17 -33.34
C LYS A 348 1.67 -15.14 -33.43
N ASP A 349 2.36 -14.77 -32.35
CA ASP A 349 3.81 -14.68 -32.32
C ASP A 349 4.49 -16.06 -32.28
N SER A 350 3.90 -17.06 -31.63
CA SER A 350 4.39 -18.45 -31.65
C SER A 350 4.15 -19.15 -33.00
N CYS A 351 3.07 -18.84 -33.72
CA CYS A 351 2.84 -19.35 -35.08
C CYS A 351 3.87 -18.83 -36.11
N LEU A 352 4.52 -17.69 -35.87
CA LEU A 352 5.57 -17.14 -36.74
C LEU A 352 6.94 -17.82 -36.56
N VAL A 353 7.14 -18.60 -35.49
CA VAL A 353 8.41 -19.28 -35.16
C VAL A 353 8.48 -20.69 -35.75
N CYS A 354 7.40 -21.23 -36.32
CA CYS A 354 7.38 -22.58 -36.86
C CYS A 354 7.82 -22.60 -38.35
N PRO A 355 9.03 -23.06 -38.70
CA PRO A 355 9.39 -23.27 -40.10
C PRO A 355 8.59 -24.47 -40.59
N LYS A 356 7.70 -24.23 -41.56
CA LYS A 356 6.90 -25.22 -42.29
C LYS A 356 7.46 -26.65 -42.26
N LYS A 357 6.94 -27.52 -41.40
CA LYS A 357 6.84 -28.95 -41.75
C LYS A 357 5.60 -29.12 -42.62
N LYS A 358 5.80 -29.04 -43.94
CA LYS A 358 4.89 -29.67 -44.90
C LYS A 358 4.87 -31.17 -44.59
N GLN A 359 3.73 -31.69 -44.13
CA GLN A 359 3.08 -32.94 -44.56
C GLN A 359 2.26 -33.56 -43.41
N GLY A 360 0.99 -33.86 -43.70
CA GLY A 360 0.12 -34.72 -42.89
C GLY A 360 -1.07 -33.98 -42.31
N GLY A 361 -2.26 -34.23 -42.84
CA GLY A 361 -3.49 -33.49 -42.51
C GLY A 361 -3.99 -33.69 -41.09
N ILE A 362 -4.73 -32.68 -40.60
CA ILE A 362 -6.14 -32.73 -40.21
C ILE A 362 -6.54 -31.28 -39.93
N GLY A 363 -7.63 -30.84 -40.53
CA GLY A 363 -8.10 -29.46 -40.46
C GLY A 363 -8.64 -29.07 -39.09
N MET A 364 -8.38 -27.82 -38.70
CA MET A 364 -9.26 -27.06 -37.83
C MET A 364 -9.35 -25.65 -38.40
N GLU A 365 -10.58 -25.26 -38.73
CA GLU A 365 -10.95 -24.00 -39.35
C GLU A 365 -10.60 -22.81 -38.44
N ALA A 366 -9.97 -21.80 -39.04
CA ALA A 366 -9.74 -20.52 -38.39
C ALA A 366 -11.00 -19.64 -38.56
N GLU A 367 -11.84 -19.54 -37.54
CA GLU A 367 -12.88 -18.52 -37.50
C GLU A 367 -12.26 -17.13 -37.29
N SER A 368 -12.54 -16.26 -38.25
CA SER A 368 -12.13 -14.86 -38.29
C SER A 368 -12.84 -14.04 -37.20
N TYR A 369 -12.11 -13.59 -36.18
CA TYR A 369 -12.59 -12.52 -35.30
C TYR A 369 -12.11 -11.16 -35.80
N ASN A 370 -13.08 -10.33 -36.21
CA ASN A 370 -12.91 -8.95 -36.64
C ASN A 370 -12.19 -8.10 -35.59
N SER A 371 -11.19 -7.33 -36.03
CA SER A 371 -10.45 -6.37 -35.22
C SER A 371 -11.33 -5.17 -34.85
N VAL A 372 -11.67 -5.02 -33.57
CA VAL A 372 -12.15 -3.74 -33.03
C VAL A 372 -10.96 -3.02 -32.42
N TYR A 373 -10.53 -1.94 -33.07
CA TYR A 373 -9.46 -1.07 -32.61
C TYR A 373 -9.98 -0.22 -31.44
N TYR A 374 -9.41 -0.36 -30.25
CA TYR A 374 -9.64 0.56 -29.13
C TYR A 374 -8.35 1.32 -28.82
N PRO A 375 -8.41 2.64 -28.60
CA PRO A 375 -7.23 3.45 -28.31
C PRO A 375 -6.64 3.12 -26.92
N PRO A 376 -5.34 3.38 -26.69
CA PRO A 376 -4.65 3.00 -25.47
C PRO A 376 -5.21 3.74 -24.24
N VAL A 377 -5.63 2.96 -23.24
CA VAL A 377 -6.04 3.45 -21.92
C VAL A 377 -4.80 3.72 -21.08
N LYS A 378 -4.64 4.96 -20.59
CA LYS A 378 -3.64 5.31 -19.56
C LYS A 378 -3.90 4.45 -18.31
N MET A 379 -2.93 3.61 -17.94
CA MET A 379 -2.95 2.90 -16.66
C MET A 379 -2.52 3.84 -15.54
N ASP A 380 -3.49 4.38 -14.81
CA ASP A 380 -3.25 4.95 -13.49
C ASP A 380 -3.09 3.80 -12.48
N TRP A 381 -1.88 3.62 -11.95
CA TRP A 381 -1.60 2.62 -10.92
C TRP A 381 -2.28 3.01 -9.60
N PRO A 382 -2.98 2.09 -8.90
CA PRO A 382 -3.57 2.39 -7.60
C PRO A 382 -2.46 2.62 -6.58
N CYS A 383 -2.49 3.80 -5.96
CA CYS A 383 -1.67 4.15 -4.80
C CYS A 383 -2.03 3.24 -3.62
N PHE A 384 -1.13 2.33 -3.25
CA PHE A 384 -1.14 1.60 -1.99
C PHE A 384 -0.38 2.38 -0.92
#